data_AF-A0A7K1DRI9-F1
#
_entry.id   AF-A0A7K1DRI9-F1
#
_cell.length_a   1.000
_cell.length_b   1.000
_cell.length_c   1.000
_cell.angle_alpha   90.00
_cell.angle_beta   90.00
_cell.angle_gamma   90.00
#
_symmetry.space_group_name_H-M   'P 1'
#
loop_
_entity.id
_entity.type
_entity.pdbx_description
1 polymer ?
#
loop_
_entity_poly.entity_id
_entity_poly.type
_entity_poly.pdbx_seq_one_letter_code
_entity_poly.pdbx_strand_id
1 'polypeptide(L)'
;GLASVMATGRSDYPNQIKNVRAFPGIFRGALDANATDITEGMKLAAAIAIAESVTDAQLSPEFVVPSVFDKTVVERVAPAVAAAAVRDGVIRKSK
;
A
#
# COMPACT_ATOMS: atom_id res chain seq x y z
N GLY A 1 10.56 14.21 24.27
CA GLY A 1 10.32 12.78 24.02
C GLY A 1 11.50 12.21 23.28
N LEU A 2 11.84 10.93 23.49
CA LEU A 2 13.03 10.31 22.89
C LEU A 2 12.88 9.94 21.41
N ALA A 3 11.65 9.97 20.86
CA ALA A 3 11.37 9.65 19.46
C ALA A 3 10.80 10.86 18.71
N SER A 4 11.37 11.17 17.54
CA SER A 4 10.91 12.24 16.65
C SER A 4 9.71 11.84 15.79
N VAL A 5 9.47 10.53 15.59
CA VAL A 5 8.34 9.97 14.85
C VAL A 5 7.87 8.74 15.61
N MET A 6 6.55 8.56 15.73
CA MET A 6 5.96 7.40 16.39
C MET A 6 4.71 6.96 15.63
N ALA A 7 4.52 5.65 15.49
CA ALA A 7 3.41 5.04 14.78
C ALA A 7 2.90 3.83 15.58
N THR A 8 1.59 3.61 15.61
CA THR A 8 0.96 2.52 16.38
C THR A 8 -0.24 1.93 15.64
N GLY A 9 -0.76 0.78 16.09
CA GLY A 9 -2.03 0.26 15.57
C GLY A 9 -3.29 0.98 16.09
N ARG A 10 -3.15 1.86 17.10
CA ARG A 10 -4.28 2.50 17.76
C ARG A 10 -4.85 3.65 16.94
N SER A 11 -6.15 3.95 17.09
CA SER A 11 -6.84 5.02 16.34
C SER A 11 -6.82 6.38 17.03
N ASP A 12 -6.43 6.41 18.30
CA ASP A 12 -6.32 7.62 19.11
C ASP A 12 -4.93 8.28 19.03
N TYR A 13 -4.04 7.79 18.16
CA TYR A 13 -2.69 8.32 17.97
C TYR A 13 -2.43 8.67 16.50
N PRO A 14 -1.54 9.66 16.22
CA PRO A 14 -1.01 9.90 14.89
C PRO A 14 -0.34 8.66 14.29
N ASN A 15 -0.15 8.68 12.96
CA ASN A 15 0.55 7.61 12.23
C ASN A 15 0.03 6.21 12.52
N GLN A 16 -1.29 6.03 12.49
CA GLN A 16 -1.88 4.72 12.69
C GLN A 16 -1.34 3.72 11.65
N ILE A 17 -1.04 2.46 12.00
CA ILE A 17 -0.65 1.40 11.07
C ILE A 17 -1.74 0.32 11.09
N LYS A 18 -2.47 0.19 9.98
CA LYS A 18 -3.52 -0.81 9.78
C LYS A 18 -3.45 -1.40 8.38
N ASN A 19 -3.76 -2.70 8.32
CA ASN A 19 -3.83 -3.47 7.07
C ASN A 19 -4.94 -2.98 6.13
N VAL A 20 -5.93 -2.23 6.64
CA VAL A 20 -7.02 -1.62 5.85
C VAL A 20 -6.51 -0.76 4.70
N ARG A 21 -5.29 -0.21 4.80
CA ARG A 21 -4.66 0.56 3.71
C ARG A 21 -4.12 -0.31 2.59
N ALA A 22 -3.72 -1.53 2.91
CA ALA A 22 -3.00 -2.41 1.99
C ALA A 22 -3.95 -3.40 1.31
N PHE A 23 -4.84 -4.05 2.06
CA PHE A 23 -5.63 -5.16 1.51
C PHE A 23 -6.50 -4.77 0.30
N PRO A 24 -7.22 -3.62 0.27
CA PRO A 24 -8.12 -3.34 -0.84
C PRO A 24 -7.33 -3.19 -2.15
N GLY A 25 -6.21 -2.47 -2.11
CA GLY A 25 -5.33 -2.26 -3.27
C GLY A 25 -4.61 -3.54 -3.69
N ILE A 26 -4.05 -4.29 -2.74
CA ILE A 26 -3.33 -5.55 -3.04
C ILE A 26 -4.28 -6.56 -3.69
N PHE A 27 -5.45 -6.80 -3.10
CA PHE A 27 -6.41 -7.76 -3.66
C PHE A 27 -6.98 -7.26 -4.99
N ARG A 28 -7.29 -5.97 -5.12
CA ARG A 28 -7.76 -5.41 -6.39
C ARG A 28 -6.73 -5.60 -7.50
N GLY A 29 -5.46 -5.23 -7.26
CA GLY A 29 -4.39 -5.38 -8.24
C GLY A 29 -4.11 -6.84 -8.61
N ALA A 30 -4.13 -7.74 -7.63
CA ALA A 30 -3.99 -9.18 -7.89
C ALA A 30 -5.14 -9.73 -8.75
N LEU A 31 -6.38 -9.32 -8.47
CA LEU A 31 -7.56 -9.72 -9.26
C LEU A 31 -7.51 -9.13 -10.67
N ASP A 32 -7.20 -7.84 -10.82
CA ASP A 32 -7.10 -7.16 -12.11
C ASP A 32 -6.02 -7.80 -13.02
N ALA A 33 -4.91 -8.26 -12.44
CA ALA A 33 -3.84 -8.95 -13.16
C ALA A 33 -4.08 -10.46 -13.38
N ASN A 34 -5.17 -11.03 -12.86
CA ASN A 34 -5.38 -12.48 -12.79
C ASN A 34 -4.19 -13.22 -12.15
N ALA A 35 -3.65 -12.67 -11.07
CA ALA A 35 -2.53 -13.26 -10.36
C ALA A 35 -2.91 -14.63 -9.73
N THR A 36 -1.96 -15.55 -9.70
CA THR A 36 -2.08 -16.88 -9.09
C THR A 36 -1.54 -16.92 -7.66
N ASP A 37 -0.76 -15.92 -7.26
CA ASP A 37 -0.16 -15.81 -5.93
C ASP A 37 0.04 -14.34 -5.52
N ILE A 38 0.31 -14.08 -4.25
CA ILE A 38 0.72 -12.77 -3.71
C ILE A 38 2.20 -12.82 -3.32
N THR A 39 3.06 -12.27 -4.18
CA THR A 39 4.52 -12.33 -4.03
C THR A 39 5.06 -11.25 -3.09
N GLU A 40 6.33 -11.38 -2.69
CA GLU A 40 7.06 -10.30 -2.00
C GLU A 40 7.20 -9.05 -2.87
N GLY A 41 7.35 -9.20 -4.19
CA GLY A 41 7.40 -8.09 -5.14
C GLY A 41 6.09 -7.27 -5.15
N MET A 42 4.95 -7.96 -5.09
CA MET A 42 3.64 -7.32 -4.96
C MET A 42 3.48 -6.58 -3.63
N LYS A 43 3.95 -7.17 -2.51
CA LYS A 43 3.92 -6.52 -1.19
C LYS A 43 4.79 -5.26 -1.16
N LEU A 44 6.00 -5.33 -1.73
CA LEU A 44 6.91 -4.19 -1.83
C LEU A 44 6.32 -3.09 -2.71
N ALA A 45 5.73 -3.44 -3.86
CA ALA A 45 5.07 -2.47 -4.74
C ALA A 45 3.91 -1.75 -4.04
N ALA A 46 3.12 -2.48 -3.24
CA ALA A 46 2.06 -1.87 -2.43
C ALA A 46 2.62 -0.93 -1.35
N ALA A 47 3.69 -1.33 -0.65
CA ALA A 47 4.32 -0.49 0.37
C ALA A 47 4.85 0.82 -0.21
N ILE A 48 5.51 0.76 -1.37
CA ILE A 48 6.00 1.95 -2.09
C ILE A 48 4.84 2.85 -2.50
N ALA A 49 3.79 2.31 -3.11
CA ALA A 49 2.63 3.10 -3.53
C ALA A 49 1.88 3.77 -2.36
N ILE A 50 1.84 3.12 -1.18
CA ILE A 50 1.30 3.72 0.04
C ILE A 50 2.19 4.86 0.54
N ALA A 51 3.52 4.66 0.54
CA ALA A 51 4.46 5.69 0.98
C ALA A 51 4.40 6.93 0.08
N GLU A 52 4.36 6.75 -1.24
CA GLU A 52 4.24 7.82 -2.23
C GLU A 52 2.87 8.53 -2.22
N SER A 53 1.91 8.04 -1.44
CA SER A 53 0.64 8.74 -1.22
C SER A 53 0.78 9.92 -0.24
N VAL A 54 1.90 10.01 0.48
CA VAL A 54 2.26 11.17 1.30
C VAL A 54 3.34 11.95 0.57
N THR A 55 3.04 13.21 0.22
CA THR A 55 4.01 14.08 -0.47
C THR A 55 5.01 14.67 0.51
N ASP A 56 6.19 15.06 0.03
CA ASP A 56 7.22 15.73 0.85
C ASP A 56 6.69 16.99 1.57
N ALA A 57 5.75 17.71 0.94
CA ALA A 57 5.11 18.89 1.53
C ALA A 57 4.15 18.56 2.69
N GLN A 58 3.65 17.32 2.76
CA GLN A 58 2.77 16.85 3.83
C GLN A 58 3.53 16.13 4.94
N LEU A 59 4.78 15.70 4.69
CA LEU A 59 5.56 14.94 5.65
C LEU A 59 5.79 15.76 6.93
N SER A 60 5.40 15.17 8.04
CA SER A 60 5.69 15.69 9.37
C SER A 60 5.84 14.54 10.37
N PRO A 61 6.41 14.78 11.55
CA PRO A 61 6.42 13.81 12.65
C PRO A 61 5.09 13.10 12.94
N GLU A 62 3.97 13.78 12.68
CA GLU A 62 2.61 13.29 12.96
C GLU A 62 1.89 12.77 11.71
N PHE A 63 2.52 12.88 10.53
CA PHE A 63 1.95 12.48 9.25
C PHE A 63 3.01 11.84 8.34
N VAL A 64 3.26 10.55 8.55
CA VAL A 64 4.16 9.72 7.72
C VAL A 64 3.46 8.59 6.96
N VAL A 65 2.14 8.45 7.17
CA VAL A 65 1.30 7.41 6.55
C VAL A 65 -0.06 8.02 6.22
N PRO A 66 -0.66 7.72 5.05
CA PRO A 66 -1.91 8.35 4.65
C PRO A 66 -3.07 7.95 5.57
N SER A 67 -4.12 8.76 5.56
CA SER A 67 -5.34 8.48 6.30
C SER A 67 -5.95 7.14 5.88
N VAL A 68 -6.57 6.41 6.82
CA VAL A 68 -7.30 5.17 6.50
C VAL A 68 -8.53 5.40 5.61
N PHE A 69 -8.99 6.65 5.50
CA PHE A 69 -10.12 7.05 4.67
C PHE A 69 -9.70 7.65 3.33
N ASP A 70 -8.40 7.71 3.05
CA ASP A 70 -7.90 8.18 1.76
C ASP A 70 -8.19 7.12 0.69
N LYS A 71 -9.20 7.41 -0.14
CA LYS A 71 -9.63 6.52 -1.22
C LYS A 71 -8.60 6.43 -2.35
N THR A 72 -7.74 7.44 -2.49
CA THR A 72 -6.74 7.50 -3.57
C THR A 72 -5.63 6.45 -3.38
N VAL A 73 -5.43 5.98 -2.15
CA VAL A 73 -4.46 4.92 -1.84
C VAL A 73 -4.78 3.65 -2.63
N VAL A 74 -6.05 3.25 -2.73
CA VAL A 74 -6.44 2.04 -3.46
C VAL A 74 -6.19 2.22 -4.96
N GLU A 75 -6.49 3.40 -5.50
CA GLU A 75 -6.30 3.76 -6.90
C GLU A 75 -4.82 3.76 -7.30
N ARG A 76 -3.90 4.01 -6.35
CA ARG A 76 -2.45 3.95 -6.55
C ARG A 76 -1.88 2.53 -6.36
N VAL A 77 -2.32 1.83 -5.31
CA VAL A 77 -1.77 0.52 -4.94
C VAL A 77 -2.18 -0.56 -5.95
N ALA A 78 -3.43 -0.56 -6.41
CA ALA A 78 -3.93 -1.59 -7.33
C ALA A 78 -3.10 -1.72 -8.63
N PRO A 79 -2.84 -0.64 -9.41
CA PRO A 79 -2.02 -0.74 -10.62
C PRO A 79 -0.57 -1.10 -10.31
N ALA A 80 0.01 -0.63 -9.20
CA ALA A 80 1.38 -0.97 -8.81
C ALA A 80 1.52 -2.48 -8.52
N VAL A 81 0.54 -3.05 -7.82
CA VAL A 81 0.47 -4.48 -7.51
C VAL A 81 0.22 -5.31 -8.78
N ALA A 82 -0.69 -4.88 -9.65
CA ALA A 82 -0.94 -5.56 -10.92
C ALA A 82 0.32 -5.61 -11.80
N ALA A 83 1.05 -4.50 -11.91
CA ALA A 83 2.31 -4.45 -12.63
C ALA A 83 3.38 -5.35 -11.99
N ALA A 84 3.42 -5.45 -10.66
CA ALA A 84 4.31 -6.37 -9.96
C ALA A 84 3.96 -7.84 -10.24
N ALA A 85 2.68 -8.21 -10.23
CA ALA A 85 2.24 -9.56 -10.56
C ALA A 85 2.68 -10.00 -11.96
N VAL A 86 2.61 -9.09 -12.94
CA VAL A 86 3.11 -9.32 -14.31
C VAL A 86 4.62 -9.53 -14.32
N ARG A 87 5.38 -8.64 -13.66
CA ARG A 87 6.86 -8.75 -13.58
C ARG A 87 7.32 -10.03 -12.90
N ASP A 88 6.62 -10.43 -11.85
CA ASP A 88 6.94 -11.63 -11.07
C ASP A 88 6.49 -12.93 -11.79
N GLY A 89 5.80 -12.81 -12.92
CA GLY A 89 5.39 -13.94 -13.75
C GLY A 89 4.27 -14.80 -13.14
N VAL A 90 3.55 -14.27 -12.15
CA VAL A 90 2.47 -14.97 -11.43
C VAL A 90 1.09 -14.71 -12.03
N ILE A 91 1.00 -14.34 -13.31
CA ILE A 91 -0.30 -14.12 -13.99
C ILE A 91 -0.75 -15.39 -14.70
N ARG A 92 -2.06 -15.68 -14.68
CA ARG A 92 -2.60 -16.77 -15.51
C ARG A 92 -2.39 -16.43 -16.99
N LYS A 93 -1.88 -17.38 -17.76
CA LYS A 93 -1.83 -17.27 -19.22
C LYS A 93 -3.27 -17.29 -19.76
N SER A 94 -3.60 -16.32 -20.60
CA SER A 94 -4.80 -16.37 -21.43
C SER A 94 -4.78 -17.68 -22.22
N LYS A 95 -5.90 -18.40 -22.26
CA LYS A 95 -6.09 -19.51 -23.19
C LYS A 95 -6.15 -18.99 -24.62
#